data_AF-A0AAW7K0Q4-F1
#
_entry.id   AF-A0AAW7K0Q4-F1
#
_cell.length_a   1.000
_cell.length_b   1.000
_cell.length_c   1.000
_cell.angle_alpha   90.00
_cell.angle_beta   90.00
_cell.angle_gamma   90.00
#
_symmetry.space_group_name_H-M   'P 1'
#
loop_
_entity.id
_entity.type
_entity.pdbx_description
1 polymer ?
#
loop_
_entity_poly.entity_id
_entity_poly.type
_entity_poly.pdbx_seq_one_letter_code
_entity_poly.pdbx_strand_id
1 'polypeptide(L)' 'MRDNGNLSLPEDWLTQCGLTGQPLAISVIPGKVMIQVQQDNVLA' A
#
# COMPACT_ATOMS: atom_id res chain seq x y z
N MET A 1 -9.69 -5.42 -24.44
CA MET A 1 -9.63 -5.98 -23.06
C MET A 1 -9.88 -4.84 -22.11
N ARG A 2 -10.89 -4.94 -21.23
CA ARG A 2 -11.13 -3.93 -20.21
C ARG A 2 -10.05 -4.13 -19.15
N ASP A 3 -9.22 -3.11 -18.96
CA ASP A 3 -8.37 -3.04 -17.79
C ASP A 3 -9.29 -3.08 -16.56
N ASN A 4 -9.13 -4.08 -15.71
CA ASN A 4 -9.95 -4.26 -14.51
C ASN A 4 -9.56 -3.26 -13.40
N GLY A 5 -8.63 -2.34 -13.69
CA GLY A 5 -8.15 -1.37 -12.73
C GLY A 5 -7.24 -1.99 -11.69
N ASN A 6 -6.62 -3.14 -11.99
CA ASN A 6 -5.71 -3.82 -11.07
C ASN A 6 -4.30 -3.25 -11.21
N LEU A 7 -3.73 -2.84 -10.08
CA LEU A 7 -2.31 -2.50 -9.97
C LEU A 7 -1.57 -3.68 -9.33
N SER A 8 -0.69 -4.32 -10.09
CA SER A 8 0.24 -5.32 -9.58
C SER A 8 1.63 -4.69 -9.43
N LEU A 9 2.22 -4.83 -8.25
CA LEU A 9 3.60 -4.42 -7.98
C LEU A 9 4.54 -5.63 -8.10
N PRO A 10 5.83 -5.42 -8.41
CA PRO A 10 6.83 -6.49 -8.39
C PRO A 10 6.88 -7.18 -7.02
N GLU A 11 7.21 -8.47 -7.01
CA GLU A 11 7.23 -9.32 -5.81
C GLU A 11 8.09 -8.73 -4.69
N ASP A 12 9.27 -8.21 -5.03
CA ASP A 12 10.22 -7.69 -4.05
C ASP A 12 9.90 -6.29 -3.54
N TRP A 13 8.90 -5.60 -4.11
CA TRP A 13 8.62 -4.19 -3.78
C TRP A 13 8.31 -4.02 -2.29
N LEU A 14 7.49 -4.91 -1.73
CA LEU A 14 7.16 -4.89 -0.30
C LEU A 14 8.39 -5.09 0.58
N THR A 15 9.28 -6.00 0.19
CA THR A 15 10.52 -6.29 0.92
C THR A 15 11.50 -5.12 0.85
N GLN A 16 11.66 -4.50 -0.32
CA GLN A 16 12.52 -3.33 -0.51
C GLN A 16 12.01 -2.09 0.24
N CYS A 17 10.69 -1.95 0.38
CA CYS A 17 10.08 -0.87 1.16
C CYS A 17 10.00 -1.16 2.66
N GLY A 18 10.43 -2.34 3.14
CA GLY A 18 10.32 -2.72 4.55
C GLY A 18 8.88 -2.88 5.04
N LEU A 19 7.95 -3.16 4.12
CA LEU A 19 6.51 -3.29 4.39
C LEU A 19 6.06 -4.75 4.57
N THR A 20 6.93 -5.71 4.28
CA THR A 20 6.64 -7.15 4.39
C THR A 20 6.23 -7.52 5.82
N GLY A 21 5.09 -8.21 5.96
CA GLY A 21 4.57 -8.69 7.24
C GLY A 21 3.89 -7.64 8.11
N GLN A 22 3.83 -6.39 7.67
CA GLN A 22 3.12 -5.31 8.37
C GLN A 22 1.66 -5.20 7.89
N PRO A 23 0.71 -4.83 8.74
CA PRO A 23 -0.59 -4.37 8.27
C PRO A 23 -0.41 -3.09 7.46
N LEU A 24 -1.06 -3.00 6.29
CA LEU A 24 -0.90 -1.87 5.37
C LEU A 24 -2.21 -1.10 5.20
N ALA A 25 -2.10 0.22 5.09
CA ALA A 25 -3.19 1.12 4.75
C ALA A 25 -2.97 1.66 3.33
N ILE A 26 -4.06 1.70 2.54
CA ILE A 26 -4.08 2.28 1.20
C ILE A 26 -4.95 3.53 1.23
N SER A 27 -4.42 4.64 0.72
CA SER A 27 -5.17 5.89 0.55
C SER A 27 -4.98 6.45 -0.85
N VAL A 28 -6.02 7.10 -1.36
CA VAL A 28 -6.01 7.75 -2.67
C VAL A 28 -6.09 9.25 -2.46
N ILE A 29 -5.07 9.96 -2.92
CA ILE A 29 -5.04 11.43 -2.94
C ILE A 29 -5.03 11.90 -4.40
N PRO A 30 -5.38 13.16 -4.69
CA PRO A 30 -5.35 13.67 -6.05
C PRO A 30 -4.00 13.39 -6.75
N GLY A 31 -4.04 12.56 -7.79
CA GLY A 31 -2.87 12.19 -8.60
C GLY A 31 -1.93 11.14 -8.01
N LYS A 32 -2.22 10.56 -6.82
CA LYS A 32 -1.34 9.54 -6.21
C LYS A 32 -2.12 8.50 -5.40
N VAL A 33 -1.62 7.27 -5.41
CA VAL A 33 -2.00 6.22 -4.45
C VAL A 33 -0.86 6.06 -3.46
N MET A 34 -1.18 6.07 -2.17
CA MET A 34 -0.22 5.92 -1.09
C MET A 34 -0.47 4.61 -0.34
N ILE A 35 0.57 3.79 -0.23
CA ILE A 35 0.61 2.54 0.53
C ILE A 35 1.59 2.75 1.68
N GLN A 36 1.15 2.54 2.91
CA GLN A 36 1.96 2.77 4.12
C GLN A 36 1.61 1.74 5.20
N VAL A 37 2.46 1.61 6.22
CA VAL A 37 2.13 0.82 7.40
C VAL A 37 0.88 1.40 8.05
N GLN A 38 -0.07 0.53 8.40
CA GLN A 38 -1.26 0.92 9.13
C GLN A 38 -0.82 1.42 10.51
N GLN A 39 -1.03 2.70 10.76
CA GLN A 39 -0.89 3.27 12.09
C GLN A 39 -2.12 2.87 12.88
N ASP A 40 -1.96 1.96 13.85
CA ASP A 40 -2.96 1.83 14.89
C ASP A 40 -3.02 3.17 15.63
N ASN A 41 -4.19 3.81 15.61
CA ASN A 41 -4.47 4.91 16.52
C ASN A 41 -4.52 4.32 17.92
N VAL A 42 -3.36 4.09 18.53
CA VAL A 42 -3.25 4.01 19.97
C VAL A 42 -3.55 5.42 20.44
N LEU A 43 -4.82 5.69 20.71
CA LEU A 43 -5.25 6.83 21.52
C LEU A 43 -4.63 6.58 22.90
N ALA A 44 -3.46 7.15 23.12
CA ALA A 44 -2.81 7.22 24.42
C ALA A 44 -3.60 8.14 25.36
#